data_AF-A0A379JVE1-F1
#
_entry.id   AF-A0A379JVE1-F1
#
_cell.length_a   1.000
_cell.length_b   1.000
_cell.length_c   1.000
_cell.angle_alpha   90.00
_cell.angle_beta   90.00
_cell.angle_gamma   90.00
#
_symmetry.space_group_name_H-M   'P 1'
#
loop_
_entity.id
_entity.type
_entity.pdbx_description
1 polymer ?
#
loop_
_entity_poly.entity_id
_entity_poly.type
_entity_poly.pdbx_seq_one_letter_code
_entity_poly.pdbx_strand_id
1 'polypeptide(L)'
;MGFEQLAELRDRLRAEKQQVQQVKTESAKPQKRKQPPKAKPREQDPTVEAIWRLQKHFPLAFPVNPAPKVPLKEGILKDAEQHLQLLGITAEQLKAGIAAWCRGGRYWAAMTENAPRLDLQGQPVGVVTASQALHAKQQARRHRAEARRNQAKAKAPAEDKPVESAAAPAAE
;
A
#
# COMPACT_ATOMS: atom_id res chain seq x y z
N MET A 1 -3.70 53.79 -14.97
CA MET A 1 -4.53 52.88 -15.80
C MET A 1 -3.83 51.51 -15.83
N GLY A 2 -3.98 50.68 -14.79
CA GLY A 2 -3.20 49.44 -14.64
C GLY A 2 -3.99 48.21 -14.16
N PHE A 3 -5.30 48.33 -14.03
CA PHE A 3 -6.17 47.23 -13.57
C PHE A 3 -6.90 46.49 -14.71
N GLU A 4 -6.84 47.00 -15.94
CA GLU A 4 -7.47 46.34 -17.10
C GLU A 4 -6.65 45.13 -17.60
N GLN A 5 -5.31 45.17 -17.51
CA GLN A 5 -4.45 44.04 -17.92
C GLN A 5 -4.66 42.78 -17.05
N LEU A 6 -5.08 42.95 -15.79
CA LEU A 6 -5.38 41.83 -14.88
C LEU A 6 -6.70 41.14 -15.20
N ALA A 7 -7.68 41.89 -15.73
CA ALA A 7 -8.97 41.33 -16.15
C ALA A 7 -8.78 40.46 -17.41
N GLU A 8 -8.04 40.96 -18.40
CA GLU A 8 -7.72 40.22 -19.62
C GLU A 8 -6.90 38.95 -19.35
N LEU A 9 -5.94 38.99 -18.41
CA LEU A 9 -5.14 37.81 -18.06
C LEU A 9 -5.99 36.69 -17.42
N ARG A 10 -6.98 37.07 -16.60
CA ARG A 10 -7.89 36.13 -15.95
C ARG A 10 -8.85 35.48 -16.94
N ASP A 11 -9.34 36.22 -17.93
CA ASP A 11 -10.20 35.66 -18.98
C ASP A 11 -9.42 34.73 -19.91
N ARG A 12 -8.15 35.03 -20.20
CA ARG A 12 -7.27 34.13 -20.93
C ARG A 12 -7.02 32.80 -20.19
N LEU A 13 -6.79 32.85 -18.87
CA LEU A 13 -6.65 31.65 -18.03
C LEU A 13 -7.94 30.83 -17.96
N ARG A 14 -9.12 31.46 -17.99
CA ARG A 14 -10.41 30.78 -18.02
C ARG A 14 -10.65 30.09 -19.36
N ALA A 15 -10.32 30.75 -20.47
CA ALA A 15 -10.41 30.18 -21.81
C ALA A 15 -9.47 28.98 -22.00
N GLU A 16 -8.23 29.06 -21.47
CA GLU A 16 -7.28 27.95 -21.52
C GLU A 16 -7.75 26.75 -20.69
N LYS A 17 -8.32 26.99 -19.49
CA LYS A 17 -8.91 25.92 -18.66
C LYS A 17 -10.09 25.22 -19.35
N GLN A 18 -10.92 25.96 -20.07
CA GLN A 18 -12.05 25.37 -20.81
C GLN A 18 -11.59 24.56 -22.02
N GLN A 19 -10.54 24.99 -22.72
CA GLN A 19 -9.96 24.21 -23.83
C GLN A 19 -9.30 22.91 -23.34
N VAL A 20 -8.55 22.95 -22.24
CA VAL A 20 -7.99 21.71 -21.63
C VAL A 20 -9.09 20.76 -21.17
N GLN A 21 -10.24 21.29 -20.77
CA GLN A 21 -11.38 20.48 -20.35
C GLN A 21 -12.15 19.90 -21.55
N GLN A 22 -12.28 20.64 -22.67
CA GLN A 22 -12.95 20.16 -23.89
C GLN A 22 -12.12 19.14 -24.68
N VAL A 23 -10.80 19.35 -24.80
CA VAL A 23 -9.91 18.35 -25.45
C VAL A 23 -9.87 17.04 -24.66
N LYS A 24 -10.05 17.10 -23.33
CA LYS A 24 -10.16 15.89 -22.48
C LYS A 24 -11.52 15.20 -22.59
N THR A 25 -12.56 15.87 -23.10
CA THR A 25 -13.90 15.28 -23.30
C THR A 25 -14.12 14.71 -24.71
N GLU A 26 -13.33 15.08 -25.72
CA GLU A 26 -13.48 14.52 -27.08
C GLU A 26 -12.62 13.28 -27.39
N SER A 27 -11.62 12.95 -26.56
CA SER A 27 -10.80 11.74 -26.71
C SER A 27 -10.98 10.70 -25.59
N ALA A 28 -12.21 10.55 -25.09
CA ALA A 28 -12.56 9.42 -24.25
C ALA A 28 -13.99 8.94 -24.54
N LYS A 29 -14.13 8.11 -25.59
CA LYS A 29 -15.26 7.17 -25.68
C LYS A 29 -15.45 6.53 -24.29
N PRO A 30 -16.67 6.51 -23.73
CA PRO A 30 -16.91 5.78 -22.49
C PRO A 30 -16.88 4.30 -22.84
N GLN A 31 -15.69 3.70 -22.82
CA GLN A 31 -15.59 2.27 -22.58
C GLN A 31 -16.31 2.05 -21.26
N LYS A 32 -17.49 1.47 -21.36
CA LYS A 32 -18.31 0.94 -20.28
C LYS A 32 -17.41 -0.05 -19.52
N ARG A 33 -16.58 0.48 -18.62
CA ARG A 33 -15.81 -0.29 -17.66
C ARG A 33 -16.88 -0.98 -16.83
N LYS A 34 -17.13 -2.25 -17.17
CA LYS A 34 -17.82 -3.18 -16.30
C LYS A 34 -17.15 -2.99 -14.95
N GLN A 35 -17.88 -2.37 -14.02
CA GLN A 35 -17.44 -2.30 -12.64
C GLN A 35 -17.13 -3.75 -12.27
N PRO A 36 -15.92 -4.07 -11.77
CA PRO A 36 -15.67 -5.41 -11.29
C PRO A 36 -16.79 -5.71 -10.29
N PRO A 37 -17.48 -6.86 -10.42
CA PRO A 37 -18.61 -7.18 -9.55
C PRO A 37 -18.14 -6.98 -8.11
N LYS A 38 -18.92 -6.24 -7.31
CA LYS A 38 -18.72 -6.09 -5.86
C LYS A 38 -18.35 -7.46 -5.35
N ALA A 39 -17.05 -7.66 -5.10
CA ALA A 39 -16.58 -8.89 -4.53
C ALA A 39 -17.37 -9.02 -3.23
N LYS A 40 -17.99 -10.19 -3.06
CA LYS A 40 -18.58 -10.68 -1.81
C LYS A 40 -17.77 -10.13 -0.63
N PRO A 41 -18.37 -9.79 0.53
CA PRO A 41 -17.63 -9.33 1.70
C PRO A 41 -16.40 -10.22 1.83
N ARG A 42 -15.23 -9.69 1.46
CA ARG A 42 -14.00 -10.47 1.50
C ARG A 42 -13.95 -10.86 2.95
N GLU A 43 -14.08 -12.15 3.23
CA GLU A 43 -13.67 -12.73 4.50
C GLU A 43 -12.33 -12.07 4.77
N GLN A 44 -12.35 -11.06 5.65
CA GLN A 44 -11.17 -10.25 5.86
C GLN A 44 -10.19 -11.24 6.45
N ASP A 45 -9.07 -11.42 5.77
CA ASP A 45 -8.02 -12.33 6.25
C ASP A 45 -7.86 -12.04 7.74
N PRO A 46 -8.04 -13.03 8.63
CA PRO A 46 -8.11 -12.79 10.08
C PRO A 46 -6.87 -12.06 10.59
N THR A 47 -5.75 -12.22 9.88
CA THR A 47 -4.50 -11.47 10.06
C THR A 47 -4.67 -9.95 9.86
N VAL A 48 -5.38 -9.56 8.81
CA VAL A 48 -5.64 -8.16 8.46
C VAL A 48 -6.64 -7.54 9.42
N GLU A 49 -7.66 -8.28 9.84
CA GLU A 49 -8.57 -7.81 10.88
C GLU A 49 -7.83 -7.59 12.21
N ALA A 50 -6.97 -8.53 12.62
CA ALA A 50 -6.14 -8.36 13.81
C ALA A 50 -5.27 -7.10 13.76
N ILE A 51 -4.64 -6.81 12.61
CA ILE A 51 -3.88 -5.57 12.41
C ILE A 51 -4.79 -4.35 12.54
N TRP A 52 -5.97 -4.36 11.93
CA TRP A 52 -6.91 -3.23 12.00
C TRP A 52 -7.39 -2.96 13.43
N ARG A 53 -7.68 -4.02 14.21
CA ARG A 53 -8.03 -3.90 15.64
C ARG A 53 -6.87 -3.30 16.43
N LEU A 54 -5.64 -3.76 16.20
CA LEU A 54 -4.44 -3.18 16.82
C LEU A 54 -4.28 -1.70 16.47
N GLN A 55 -4.50 -1.30 15.22
CA GLN A 55 -4.42 0.09 14.80
C GLN A 55 -5.49 0.98 15.46
N LYS A 56 -6.70 0.44 15.68
CA LYS A 56 -7.80 1.16 16.33
C LYS A 56 -7.52 1.44 17.81
N HIS A 57 -6.96 0.46 18.52
CA HIS A 57 -6.68 0.59 19.96
C HIS A 57 -5.31 1.20 20.26
N PHE A 58 -4.31 0.95 19.41
CA PHE A 58 -2.92 1.36 19.60
C PHE A 58 -2.39 2.11 18.37
N PRO A 59 -2.95 3.29 18.05
CA PRO A 59 -2.55 4.05 16.85
C PRO A 59 -1.10 4.56 16.90
N LEU A 60 -0.51 4.66 18.10
CA LEU A 60 0.87 5.12 18.29
C LEU A 60 1.88 4.03 17.91
N ALA A 61 1.63 2.78 18.32
CA ALA A 61 2.47 1.63 17.97
C ALA A 61 2.16 1.09 16.56
N PHE A 62 0.89 1.14 16.17
CA PHE A 62 0.40 0.68 14.87
C PHE A 62 -0.23 1.84 14.10
N PRO A 63 0.58 2.74 13.52
CA PRO A 63 0.07 3.86 12.73
C PRO A 63 -0.56 3.40 11.40
N VAL A 64 -1.61 4.10 10.97
CA VAL A 64 -2.27 3.91 9.66
C VAL A 64 -1.61 4.82 8.61
N ASN A 65 -1.56 4.37 7.35
CA ASN A 65 -1.07 5.16 6.22
C ASN A 65 -1.81 6.52 6.15
N PRO A 66 -1.15 7.69 6.03
CA PRO A 66 0.19 7.96 5.50
C PRO A 66 1.37 7.89 6.49
N ALA A 67 1.14 7.69 7.79
CA ALA A 67 2.22 7.73 8.77
C ALA A 67 3.27 6.61 8.55
N PRO A 68 4.56 6.90 8.78
CA PRO A 68 5.59 5.87 8.74
C PRO A 68 5.32 4.85 9.85
N LYS A 69 5.57 3.56 9.55
CA LYS A 69 5.54 2.54 10.61
C LYS A 69 6.65 2.86 11.62
N VAL A 70 6.53 2.33 12.83
CA VAL A 70 7.49 2.55 13.92
C VAL A 70 8.17 1.24 14.32
N PRO A 71 9.43 1.27 14.79
CA PRO A 71 10.06 0.12 15.41
C PRO A 71 9.30 -0.26 16.67
N LEU A 72 8.82 -1.50 16.73
CA LEU A 72 8.09 -1.99 17.89
C LEU A 72 9.07 -2.47 18.97
N LYS A 73 8.63 -2.36 20.23
CA LYS A 73 9.29 -2.95 21.40
C LYS A 73 9.50 -4.45 21.20
N GLU A 74 10.63 -4.95 21.71
CA GLU A 74 10.87 -6.40 21.75
C GLU A 74 9.93 -7.03 22.78
N GLY A 75 9.17 -8.05 22.38
CA GLY A 75 8.13 -8.63 23.22
C GLY A 75 6.78 -7.91 23.17
N ILE A 76 6.54 -7.00 22.22
CA ILE A 76 5.24 -6.33 22.00
C ILE A 76 4.06 -7.32 21.88
N LEU A 77 4.32 -8.56 21.47
CA LEU A 77 3.33 -9.63 21.45
C LEU A 77 2.78 -9.92 22.84
N LYS A 78 3.65 -10.06 23.86
CA LYS A 78 3.25 -10.33 25.24
C LYS A 78 2.43 -9.18 25.82
N ASP A 79 2.86 -7.95 25.52
CA ASP A 79 2.13 -6.76 25.93
C ASP A 79 0.74 -6.75 25.27
N ALA A 80 0.66 -7.07 23.97
CA ALA A 80 -0.62 -7.10 23.25
C ALA A 80 -1.53 -8.26 23.67
N GLU A 81 -0.95 -9.39 24.10
CA GLU A 81 -1.69 -10.53 24.65
C GLU A 81 -2.49 -10.15 25.89
N GLN A 82 -1.98 -9.23 26.73
CA GLN A 82 -2.71 -8.70 27.89
C GLN A 82 -3.96 -7.91 27.49
N HIS A 83 -4.00 -7.40 26.25
CA HIS A 83 -5.10 -6.62 25.72
C HIS A 83 -6.01 -7.41 24.76
N LEU A 84 -5.91 -8.75 24.71
CA LEU A 84 -6.76 -9.58 23.84
C LEU A 84 -8.25 -9.37 24.08
N GLN A 85 -8.67 -9.22 25.34
CA GLN A 85 -10.07 -8.98 25.69
C GLN A 85 -10.59 -7.65 25.12
N LEU A 86 -9.73 -6.61 25.07
CA LEU A 86 -10.08 -5.31 24.48
C LEU A 86 -10.13 -5.38 22.96
N LEU A 87 -9.22 -6.13 22.34
CA LEU A 87 -9.11 -6.27 20.89
C LEU A 87 -10.21 -7.17 20.29
N GLY A 88 -10.72 -8.12 21.08
CA GLY A 88 -11.76 -9.06 20.65
C GLY A 88 -11.26 -10.07 19.60
N ILE A 89 -9.97 -10.42 19.63
CA ILE A 89 -9.33 -11.37 18.71
C ILE A 89 -8.64 -12.49 19.50
N THR A 90 -8.32 -13.61 18.83
CA THR A 90 -7.59 -14.70 19.47
C THR A 90 -6.09 -14.43 19.53
N ALA A 91 -5.37 -15.08 20.45
CA ALA A 91 -3.91 -14.98 20.57
C ALA A 91 -3.19 -15.39 19.27
N GLU A 92 -3.72 -16.40 18.57
CA GLU A 92 -3.18 -16.86 17.29
C GLU A 92 -3.34 -15.81 16.19
N GLN A 93 -4.52 -15.18 16.10
CA GLN A 93 -4.77 -14.08 15.17
C GLN A 93 -3.88 -12.88 15.48
N LEU A 94 -3.71 -12.54 16.75
CA LEU A 94 -2.80 -11.49 17.19
C LEU A 94 -1.36 -11.77 16.76
N LYS A 95 -0.87 -12.99 17.01
CA LYS A 95 0.47 -13.42 16.62
C LYS A 95 0.67 -13.38 15.12
N ALA A 96 -0.30 -13.87 14.34
CA ALA A 96 -0.27 -13.81 12.89
C ALA A 96 -0.24 -12.35 12.40
N GLY A 97 -1.10 -11.49 12.96
CA GLY A 97 -1.19 -10.06 12.64
C GLY A 97 0.11 -9.31 12.90
N ILE A 98 0.69 -9.48 14.09
CA ILE A 98 1.98 -8.87 14.45
C ILE A 98 3.10 -9.42 13.56
N ALA A 99 3.12 -10.72 13.29
CA ALA A 99 4.15 -11.30 12.44
C ALA A 99 4.06 -10.79 10.99
N ALA A 100 2.86 -10.64 10.44
CA ALA A 100 2.64 -10.02 9.13
C ALA A 100 3.02 -8.53 9.14
N TRP A 101 2.73 -7.82 10.23
CA TRP A 101 3.10 -6.42 10.40
C TRP A 101 4.62 -6.21 10.34
N CYS A 102 5.39 -7.01 11.09
CA CYS A 102 6.84 -6.96 11.18
C CYS A 102 7.54 -7.46 9.91
N ARG A 103 6.91 -8.36 9.15
CA ARG A 103 7.45 -8.83 7.85
C ARG A 103 7.28 -7.83 6.72
N GLY A 104 6.39 -6.84 6.85
CA GLY A 104 6.08 -5.90 5.78
C GLY A 104 7.23 -4.94 5.46
N GLY A 105 7.47 -4.67 4.16
CA GLY A 105 8.55 -3.77 3.71
C GLY A 105 8.57 -2.38 4.35
N ARG A 106 7.40 -1.84 4.74
CA ARG A 106 7.32 -0.54 5.46
C ARG A 106 7.92 -0.60 6.86
N TYR A 107 7.82 -1.74 7.54
CA TYR A 107 8.39 -1.92 8.88
C TYR A 107 9.90 -1.97 8.80
N TRP A 108 10.44 -2.74 7.86
CA TRP A 108 11.88 -2.78 7.59
C TRP A 108 12.45 -1.41 7.20
N ALA A 109 11.68 -0.58 6.51
CA ALA A 109 12.10 0.79 6.16
C ALA A 109 12.13 1.75 7.37
N ALA A 110 11.36 1.47 8.42
CA ALA A 110 11.30 2.28 9.64
C ALA A 110 12.38 1.92 10.66
N MET A 111 13.00 0.75 10.52
CA MET A 111 14.09 0.26 11.37
C MET A 111 15.40 0.97 11.03
N THR A 112 15.53 2.22 11.46
CA THR A 112 16.77 3.01 11.35
C THR A 112 17.57 2.95 12.64
N GLU A 113 18.89 3.12 12.53
CA GLU A 113 19.79 3.14 13.68
C GLU A 113 19.39 4.26 14.66
N ASN A 114 19.47 3.99 15.96
CA ASN A 114 19.09 4.90 17.04
C ASN A 114 17.61 5.32 17.04
N ALA A 115 16.76 4.68 16.24
CA ALA A 115 15.32 4.93 16.31
C ALA A 115 14.75 4.41 17.64
N PRO A 116 13.90 5.18 18.32
CA PRO A 116 13.25 4.73 19.53
C PRO A 116 12.26 3.61 19.21
N ARG A 117 12.31 2.54 20.00
CA ARG A 117 11.34 1.46 19.96
C ARG A 117 10.14 1.83 20.82
N LEU A 118 8.97 1.81 20.21
CA LEU A 118 7.74 2.20 20.88
C LEU A 118 7.00 0.98 21.44
N ASP A 119 6.48 1.11 22.66
CA ASP A 119 5.49 0.19 23.21
C ASP A 119 4.08 0.47 22.66
N LEU A 120 3.07 -0.26 23.14
CA LEU A 120 1.68 -0.12 22.68
C LEU A 120 1.11 1.28 22.96
N GLN A 121 1.61 1.94 24.00
CA GLN A 121 1.22 3.27 24.47
C GLN A 121 2.06 4.38 23.81
N GLY A 122 2.99 4.03 22.92
CA GLY A 122 3.86 4.99 22.23
C GLY A 122 5.01 5.50 23.09
N GLN A 123 5.32 4.86 24.21
CA GLN A 123 6.48 5.19 25.04
C GLN A 123 7.75 4.55 24.46
N PRO A 124 8.89 5.28 24.46
CA PRO A 124 10.17 4.72 24.05
C PRO A 124 10.70 3.75 25.11
N VAL A 125 10.83 2.47 24.76
CA VAL A 125 11.31 1.40 25.69
C VAL A 125 12.70 0.86 25.28
N GLY A 126 13.29 1.42 24.22
CA GLY A 126 14.65 1.08 23.80
C GLY A 126 15.01 1.75 22.49
N VAL A 127 16.16 1.36 21.93
CA VAL A 127 16.63 1.86 20.63
C VAL A 127 16.98 0.72 19.69
N VAL A 128 16.85 0.98 18.39
CA VAL A 128 17.31 0.06 17.36
C VAL A 128 18.83 0.14 17.25
N THR A 129 19.49 -1.00 17.41
CA THR A 129 20.96 -1.11 17.29
C THR A 129 21.41 -1.02 15.83
N ALA A 130 22.66 -0.61 15.59
CA ALA A 130 23.24 -0.54 14.24
C ALA A 130 23.12 -1.87 13.48
N SER A 131 23.40 -3.00 14.14
CA SER A 131 23.27 -4.33 13.52
C SER A 131 21.84 -4.64 13.08
N GLN A 132 20.84 -4.28 13.89
CA GLN A 132 19.43 -4.46 13.55
C GLN A 132 19.01 -3.56 12.38
N ALA A 133 19.46 -2.31 12.36
CA ALA A 133 19.21 -1.37 11.26
C ALA A 133 19.83 -1.84 9.93
N LEU A 134 21.07 -2.37 9.97
CA LEU A 134 21.74 -2.94 8.80
C LEU A 134 20.98 -4.15 8.25
N HIS A 135 20.58 -5.08 9.12
CA HIS A 135 19.77 -6.22 8.70
C HIS A 135 18.43 -5.77 8.10
N ALA A 136 17.76 -4.82 8.73
CA ALA A 136 16.51 -4.27 8.23
C ALA A 136 16.66 -3.61 6.86
N LYS A 137 17.73 -2.86 6.63
CA LYS A 137 18.06 -2.27 5.32
C LYS A 137 18.21 -3.32 4.23
N GLN A 138 18.86 -4.45 4.54
CA GLN A 138 19.00 -5.57 3.60
C GLN A 138 17.64 -6.21 3.29
N GLN A 139 16.80 -6.45 4.31
CA GLN A 139 15.46 -7.02 4.12
C GLN A 139 14.55 -6.07 3.33
N ALA A 140 14.58 -4.76 3.62
CA ALA A 140 13.83 -3.77 2.86
C ALA A 140 14.24 -3.77 1.38
N ARG A 141 15.53 -3.93 1.07
CA ARG A 141 16.02 -4.02 -0.32
C ARG A 141 15.50 -5.27 -1.02
N ARG A 142 15.53 -6.44 -0.37
CA ARG A 142 15.00 -7.70 -0.91
C ARG A 142 13.50 -7.59 -1.20
N HIS A 143 12.72 -7.12 -0.22
CA HIS A 143 11.28 -6.95 -0.36
C HIS A 143 10.92 -5.95 -1.47
N ARG A 144 11.70 -4.87 -1.66
CA ARG A 144 11.50 -3.93 -2.79
C ARG A 144 11.83 -4.59 -4.13
N ALA A 145 12.89 -5.39 -4.20
CA ALA A 145 13.25 -6.10 -5.43
C ALA A 145 12.19 -7.13 -5.84
N GLU A 146 11.68 -7.91 -4.89
CA GLU A 146 10.58 -8.86 -5.10
C GLU A 146 9.30 -8.16 -5.54
N ALA A 147 8.93 -7.06 -4.88
CA ALA A 147 7.77 -6.26 -5.25
C ALA A 147 7.89 -5.69 -6.67
N ARG A 148 9.09 -5.25 -7.09
CA ARG A 148 9.36 -4.79 -8.46
C ARG A 148 9.25 -5.93 -9.47
N ARG A 149 9.82 -7.10 -9.17
CA ARG A 149 9.74 -8.29 -10.03
C ARG A 149 8.30 -8.76 -10.22
N ASN A 150 7.50 -8.76 -9.14
CA ASN A 150 6.10 -9.17 -9.22
C ASN A 150 5.25 -8.17 -10.01
N GLN A 151 5.52 -6.87 -9.87
CA GLN A 151 4.88 -5.83 -10.69
C GLN A 151 5.25 -5.93 -12.17
N ALA A 152 6.50 -6.27 -12.51
CA ALA A 152 6.93 -6.49 -13.88
C ALA A 152 6.26 -7.73 -14.50
N LYS A 153 6.14 -8.84 -13.74
CA LYS A 153 5.40 -10.04 -14.16
C LYS A 153 3.90 -9.78 -14.38
N ALA A 154 3.28 -8.96 -13.54
CA ALA A 154 1.86 -8.60 -13.69
C ALA A 154 1.60 -7.61 -14.84
N LYS A 155 2.65 -6.94 -15.35
CA LYS A 155 2.57 -6.00 -16.49
C LYS A 155 3.03 -6.60 -17.82
N ALA A 156 3.59 -7.81 -17.84
CA ALA A 156 3.86 -8.52 -19.07
C ALA A 156 2.51 -8.95 -19.70
N PRO A 157 2.17 -8.50 -20.92
CA PRO A 157 1.01 -9.03 -21.63
C PRO A 157 1.24 -10.52 -21.90
N ALA A 158 0.18 -11.32 -21.75
CA ALA A 158 0.13 -12.64 -22.35
C ALA A 158 0.18 -12.44 -23.88
N GLU A 159 1.38 -12.49 -24.46
CA GLU A 159 1.54 -12.59 -25.91
C GLU A 159 1.12 -13.99 -26.38
N ASP A 160 0.16 -13.95 -27.30
CA ASP A 160 -0.39 -14.96 -28.18
C ASP A 160 0.41 -16.28 -28.32
N LYS A 161 -0.30 -17.38 -28.09
CA LYS A 161 0.06 -18.70 -28.64
C LYS A 161 -0.21 -18.65 -30.16
N PRO A 162 0.73 -19.04 -31.04
CA PRO A 162 0.38 -19.28 -32.43
C PRO A 162 -0.44 -20.57 -32.48
N VAL A 163 -1.74 -20.45 -32.76
CA VAL A 163 -2.58 -21.59 -33.11
C VAL A 163 -2.31 -21.93 -34.56
N GLU A 164 -1.67 -23.08 -34.73
CA GLU A 164 -1.67 -23.92 -35.91
C GLU A 164 -3.04 -23.88 -36.62
N SER A 165 -3.07 -23.41 -37.87
CA SER A 165 -4.24 -23.52 -38.74
C SER A 165 -3.82 -24.25 -40.02
N ALA A 166 -3.93 -25.57 -39.97
CA ALA A 166 -4.07 -26.39 -41.16
C ALA A 166 -5.50 -26.25 -41.70
N ALA A 167 -5.66 -25.82 -42.95
CA ALA A 167 -6.74 -26.24 -43.85
C ALA A 167 -6.50 -25.68 -45.28
N ALA A 168 -6.48 -26.60 -46.25
CA ALA A 168 -6.49 -26.36 -47.69
C ALA A 168 -7.74 -25.60 -48.17
N PRO A 169 -7.81 -25.17 -49.45
CA PRO A 169 -8.49 -26.04 -50.42
C PRO A 169 -7.89 -26.03 -51.85
N ALA A 170 -8.45 -26.93 -52.67
CA ALA A 170 -8.20 -27.21 -54.07
C ALA A 170 -9.10 -26.38 -55.05
N ALA A 171 -8.83 -26.56 -56.36
CA ALA A 171 -9.52 -26.08 -57.57
C ALA A 171 -9.24 -24.60 -57.94
N GLU A 172 -8.84 -24.24 -59.16
CA GLU A 172 -9.20 -24.71 -60.52
C GLU A 172 -7.99 -24.71 -61.48
#